data_AF-A0A8J6TT58-F1
#
_entry.id   AF-A0A8J6TT58-F1
#
_cell.length_a   1.000
_cell.length_b   1.000
_cell.length_c   1.000
_cell.angle_alpha   90.00
_cell.angle_beta   90.00
_cell.angle_gamma   90.00
#
_symmetry.space_group_name_H-M   'P 1'
#
loop_
_entity.id
_entity.type
_entity.pdbx_description
1 polymer ?
#
loop_
_entity_poly.entity_id
_entity_poly.type
_entity_poly.pdbx_seq_one_letter_code
_entity_poly.pdbx_strand_id
1 'polypeptide(L)' 'MRTTLDLPEDLIDEAMKATKIKTKTKVIITALEDLIRKSKISGLKKFKGKVDLDIDMNSVRGRQCRY' A
#
# COMPACT_ATOMS: atom_id res chain seq x y z
N MET A 1 -0.43 -14.88 20.85
CA MET A 1 -1.74 -15.15 21.47
C MET A 1 -2.51 -16.09 20.55
N ARG A 2 -3.20 -17.11 21.06
CA ARG A 2 -4.08 -17.97 20.26
C ARG A 2 -5.51 -17.44 20.38
N THR A 3 -6.16 -17.20 19.26
CA THR A 3 -7.53 -16.65 19.19
C THR A 3 -8.36 -17.50 18.24
N THR A 4 -9.66 -17.59 18.51
CA THR A 4 -10.64 -18.23 17.63
C THR A 4 -11.45 -17.12 16.97
N LEU A 5 -11.50 -17.10 15.64
CA LEU A 5 -12.18 -16.09 14.84
C LEU A 5 -12.95 -16.79 13.74
N ASP A 6 -14.19 -16.37 13.50
CA ASP A 6 -14.96 -16.82 12.33
C ASP A 6 -14.58 -15.94 11.14
N LEU A 7 -14.07 -16.56 10.08
CA LEU A 7 -13.60 -15.89 8.87
C LEU A 7 -14.10 -16.65 7.64
N PRO A 8 -14.50 -15.95 6.57
CA PRO A 8 -14.92 -16.60 5.32
C PRO A 8 -13.74 -17.36 4.70
N GLU A 9 -13.94 -18.65 4.41
CA GLU A 9 -12.88 -19.51 3.86
C GLU A 9 -12.45 -19.07 2.46
N ASP A 10 -13.40 -18.66 1.60
CA ASP A 10 -13.11 -18.22 0.24
C ASP A 10 -12.07 -17.09 0.21
N LEU A 11 -12.17 -16.14 1.15
CA LEU A 11 -11.27 -15.00 1.27
C LEU A 11 -9.87 -15.40 1.73
N ILE A 12 -9.78 -16.38 2.64
CA ILE A 12 -8.50 -16.94 3.10
C ILE A 12 -7.83 -17.71 1.96
N ASP A 13 -8.59 -18.49 1.21
CA ASP A 13 -8.08 -19.29 0.09
C ASP A 13 -7.60 -18.42 -1.06
N GLU A 14 -8.32 -17.36 -1.40
CA GLU A 14 -7.86 -16.34 -2.35
C GLU A 14 -6.58 -15.66 -1.88
N ALA A 15 -6.52 -15.26 -0.60
CA ALA A 15 -5.33 -14.64 -0.03
C ALA A 15 -4.13 -15.60 -0.02
N MET A 16 -4.34 -16.89 0.28
CA MET A 16 -3.32 -17.93 0.21
C MET A 16 -2.81 -18.15 -1.22
N LYS A 17 -3.71 -18.19 -2.22
CA LYS A 17 -3.34 -18.28 -3.64
C LYS A 17 -2.54 -17.06 -4.11
N ALA A 18 -2.98 -15.85 -3.74
CA ALA A 18 -2.34 -14.60 -4.11
C ALA A 18 -0.94 -14.45 -3.51
N THR A 19 -0.79 -14.83 -2.23
CA THR A 19 0.49 -14.68 -1.50
C THR A 19 1.40 -15.90 -1.60
N LYS A 20 0.89 -17.03 -2.12
CA LYS A 20 1.56 -18.36 -2.17
C LYS A 20 2.00 -18.88 -0.78
N ILE A 21 1.33 -18.42 0.27
CA ILE A 21 1.63 -18.82 1.66
C ILE A 21 0.84 -20.09 1.99
N LYS A 22 1.51 -21.04 2.65
CA LYS A 22 0.96 -22.38 2.93
C LYS A 22 0.05 -22.44 4.16
N THR A 23 0.07 -21.45 5.05
CA THR A 23 -0.64 -21.50 6.34
C THR A 23 -1.57 -20.30 6.53
N LYS A 24 -2.82 -20.58 6.95
CA LYS A 24 -3.86 -19.57 7.23
C LYS A 24 -3.34 -18.51 8.23
N THR A 25 -2.63 -18.94 9.28
CA THR A 25 -2.04 -18.03 10.29
C THR A 25 -1.04 -17.05 9.70
N LYS A 26 -0.15 -17.52 8.81
CA LYS A 26 0.89 -16.66 8.23
C LYS A 26 0.29 -15.65 7.26
N VAL A 27 -0.76 -16.03 6.51
CA VAL A 27 -1.51 -15.09 5.67
C VAL A 27 -2.10 -13.95 6.51
N ILE A 28 -2.73 -14.28 7.65
CA ILE A 28 -3.32 -13.26 8.53
C ILE A 28 -2.25 -12.32 9.08
N ILE A 29 -1.11 -12.84 9.53
CA ILE A 29 0.01 -12.03 10.02
C ILE A 29 0.50 -11.07 8.92
N THR A 30 0.78 -11.59 7.73
CA THR A 30 1.27 -10.78 6.61
C THR A 30 0.25 -9.73 6.18
N ALA A 31 -1.05 -10.06 6.17
CA ALA A 31 -2.11 -9.11 5.84
C ALA A 31 -2.17 -7.95 6.85
N LEU A 32 -2.03 -8.23 8.15
CA LEU A 32 -2.01 -7.21 9.20
C LEU A 32 -0.76 -6.32 9.10
N GLU A 33 0.42 -6.91 8.87
CA GLU A 33 1.67 -6.17 8.66
C GLU A 33 1.56 -5.23 7.45
N ASP A 34 1.02 -5.72 6.34
CA ASP A 34 0.80 -4.93 5.13
C ASP A 34 -0.21 -3.80 5.34
N LEU A 35 -1.26 -4.04 6.12
CA LEU A 35 -2.25 -3.01 6.46
C LEU A 35 -1.58 -1.87 7.26
N ILE A 36 -0.77 -2.22 8.26
CA ILE A 36 0.00 -1.23 9.05
C ILE A 36 0.97 -0.47 8.14
N ARG A 37 1.68 -1.18 7.27
CA ARG A 37 2.64 -0.57 6.33
C ARG A 37 1.94 0.41 5.38
N LYS A 38 0.81 0.02 4.77
CA LYS A 38 0.01 0.88 3.89
C LYS A 38 -0.51 2.10 4.63
N SER A 39 -0.96 1.94 5.88
CA SER A 39 -1.40 3.05 6.71
C SER A 39 -0.28 4.06 6.98
N LYS A 40 0.92 3.59 7.35
CA LYS A 40 2.10 4.45 7.54
C LYS A 40 2.48 5.21 6.26
N ILE A 41 2.50 4.52 5.11
CA ILE A 41 2.78 5.15 3.81
C ILE A 41 1.70 6.16 3.44
N SER A 42 0.42 5.89 3.76
CA SER A 42 -0.65 6.86 3.53
C SER A 42 -0.42 8.17 4.30
N GLY A 43 0.21 8.09 5.48
CA GLY A 43 0.65 9.25 6.24
C GLY A 43 1.64 10.13 5.47
N LEU A 44 2.50 9.55 4.63
CA LEU A 44 3.42 10.31 3.79
C LEU A 44 2.69 11.20 2.78
N LYS A 45 1.49 10.81 2.33
CA LYS A 45 0.66 11.65 1.46
C LYS A 45 0.26 12.96 2.12
N LYS A 46 0.21 13.03 3.46
CA LYS A 46 -0.07 14.29 4.21
C LYS A 46 1.05 15.31 4.09
N PHE A 47 2.25 14.91 3.66
CA PHE A 47 3.37 15.82 3.44
C PHE A 47 3.42 16.33 1.99
N LYS A 48 2.55 15.84 1.11
CA LYS A 48 2.41 16.36 -0.27
C LYS A 48 2.03 17.84 -0.23
N GLY A 49 2.88 18.71 -0.78
CA GLY A 49 2.66 20.16 -0.81
C GLY A 49 3.12 20.92 0.44
N LYS A 50 3.72 20.25 1.44
CA LYS A 50 4.41 20.94 2.54
C LYS A 50 5.83 21.36 2.17
N VAL A 51 6.44 20.66 1.22
CA VAL A 51 7.75 21.02 0.69
C VAL A 51 7.48 21.93 -0.50
N ASP A 52 7.83 23.20 -0.32
CA ASP A 52 7.85 24.15 -1.42
C ASP A 52 9.03 23.78 -2.33
N LEU A 53 8.71 23.28 -3.51
CA LEU A 53 9.70 22.91 -4.52
C LEU A 53 9.66 24.01 -5.57
N ASP A 54 10.64 24.90 -5.52
CA ASP A 54 10.86 25.95 -6.52
C ASP A 54 11.35 25.32 -7.84
N ILE A 55 10.43 24.64 -8.53
CA ILE A 55 10.68 23.89 -9.74
C ILE A 55 9.60 24.26 -10.76
N ASP A 56 10.02 24.86 -11.87
CA ASP A 56 9.14 25.10 -13.00
C ASP A 56 8.86 23.78 -13.74
N MET A 57 7.67 23.22 -13.51
CA MET A 57 7.21 22.01 -14.19
C MET A 57 7.11 22.15 -15.72
N ASN A 58 7.01 23.36 -16.26
CA ASN A 58 6.89 23.57 -17.71
C ASN A 58 8.25 23.37 -18.41
N SER A 59 9.34 23.88 -17.82
CA SER A 59 10.71 23.63 -18.29
C SER A 59 11.08 22.15 -18.22
N VAL A 60 10.85 21.49 -17.07
CA VAL A 60 11.21 20.07 -16.85
C VAL A 60 10.46 19.13 -17.80
N ARG A 61 9.21 19.45 -18.13
CA ARG A 61 8.35 18.59 -18.96
C ARG A 61 8.42 18.94 -20.45
N GLY A 62 9.25 19.90 -20.85
CA GLY A 62 9.42 20.30 -22.25
C GLY A 62 8.12 20.81 -22.89
N ARG A 63 7.20 21.37 -22.09
CA ARG A 63 5.89 21.86 -22.55
C ARG A 63 5.96 23.25 -23.17
N GLN A 64 7.15 23.73 -23.50
CA GLN A 64 7.31 24.97 -24.23
C GLN A 64 6.69 24.78 -25.62
N CYS A 65 5.56 25.46 -25.86
CA CYS A 65 4.98 25.57 -27.18
C CYS A 65 6.06 26.13 -28.11
N ARG A 66 6.42 25.35 -29.14
CA ARG A 66 7.24 25.84 -30.25
C ARG A 66 6.30 26.68 -31.12
N TYR A 67 6.52 27.99 -31.12
CA TYR A 67 5.96 28.92 -32.11
C TYR A 67 6.84 28.91 -33.36
#